data_AF-A0A7V9T1T7-F1
#
_entry.id   AF-A0A7V9T1T7-F1
#
_cell.length_a   1.000
_cell.length_b   1.000
_cell.length_c   1.000
_cell.angle_alpha   90.00
_cell.angle_beta   90.00
_cell.angle_gamma   90.00
#
_symmetry.space_group_name_H-M   'P 1'
#
loop_
_entity.id
_entity.type
_entity.pdbx_description
1 polymer ?
#
loop_
_entity_poly.entity_id
_entity_poly.type
_entity_poly.pdbx_seq_one_letter_code
_entity_poly.pdbx_strand_id
1 'polypeptide(L)'
;MHPGLPGRRPEDFLWASGIEDTFVPQTRPGHRALDEYQLMGHYDHWREDLALASELGLGAIRWGVPWYRVEPIEGQFDWRWTDEVIAYLVQDLRVQPIVDLIHYGCPFWLRREFASADYPEAVAAYAGAFAERYRDLVHWYTPLNEPIVTALFCGKRGLWPPYLRGDAGYVRVMLQVVRGVIRTCAALR
;
A
#
# COMPACT_ATOMS: atom_id res chain seq x y z
N MET A 1 10.94 15.41 20.81
CA MET A 1 12.00 15.22 19.80
C MET A 1 11.30 14.74 18.54
N HIS A 2 11.48 15.40 17.40
CA HIS A 2 11.06 14.80 16.13
C HIS A 2 11.81 13.47 15.99
N PRO A 3 11.15 12.33 15.71
CA PRO A 3 11.87 11.15 15.24
C PRO A 3 12.41 11.53 13.87
N GLY A 4 13.60 12.11 13.87
CA GLY A 4 14.25 12.64 12.68
C GLY A 4 14.54 11.51 11.72
N LEU A 5 14.49 11.86 10.43
CA LEU A 5 15.05 11.04 9.34
C LEU A 5 16.37 10.38 9.81
N PRO A 6 16.65 9.13 9.40
CA PRO A 6 17.98 8.56 9.57
C PRO A 6 19.00 9.59 9.08
N GLY A 7 19.79 10.11 10.03
CA GLY A 7 20.76 11.17 9.81
C GLY A 7 21.91 10.79 8.87
N ARG A 8 22.88 11.69 8.75
CA ARG A 8 24.01 11.56 7.80
C ARG A 8 25.08 10.56 8.25
N ARG A 9 24.93 9.93 9.41
CA ARG A 9 25.97 9.12 10.04
C ARG A 9 25.68 7.63 9.83
N PRO A 10 26.71 6.77 9.76
CA PRO A 10 26.52 5.32 9.61
C PRO A 10 25.59 4.70 10.67
N GLU A 11 25.61 5.20 11.91
CA GLU A 11 24.73 4.77 12.99
C GLU A 11 23.25 5.10 12.77
N ASP A 12 22.96 6.02 11.86
CA ASP A 12 21.59 6.35 11.50
C ASP A 12 21.06 5.42 10.38
N PHE A 13 21.87 4.46 9.88
CA PHE A 13 21.42 3.50 8.87
C PHE A 13 20.28 2.63 9.38
N LEU A 14 19.16 2.64 8.67
CA LEU A 14 17.96 1.88 9.04
C LEU A 14 17.99 0.49 8.39
N TRP A 15 18.13 -0.54 9.22
CA TRP A 15 17.86 -1.92 8.80
C TRP A 15 16.36 -2.19 8.84
N ALA A 16 15.82 -2.65 7.71
CA ALA A 16 14.41 -2.98 7.57
C ALA A 16 14.24 -4.29 6.80
N SER A 17 13.13 -4.98 7.07
CA SER A 17 12.60 -6.08 6.25
C SER A 17 11.26 -5.66 5.66
N GLY A 18 10.60 -6.54 4.92
CA GLY A 18 9.24 -6.34 4.44
C GLY A 18 8.41 -7.62 4.44
N ILE A 19 7.10 -7.46 4.59
CA ILE A 19 6.13 -8.51 4.33
C ILE A 19 5.46 -8.16 3.00
N GLU A 20 5.63 -9.03 2.01
CA GLU A 20 5.10 -8.85 0.66
C GLU A 20 3.55 -8.83 0.69
N ASP A 21 2.97 -7.79 0.11
CA ASP A 21 1.61 -7.33 0.40
C ASP A 21 0.80 -7.03 -0.87
N THR A 22 0.98 -7.79 -1.95
CA THR A 22 0.22 -7.60 -3.18
C THR A 22 -1.29 -7.81 -2.97
N PHE A 23 -2.07 -6.79 -3.32
CA PHE A 23 -3.53 -6.74 -3.13
C PHE A 23 -4.27 -6.55 -4.47
N VAL A 24 -4.42 -7.59 -5.29
CA VAL A 24 -5.20 -7.57 -6.54
C VAL A 24 -6.50 -8.38 -6.37
N PRO A 25 -7.59 -7.77 -5.89
CA PRO A 25 -8.80 -8.49 -5.48
C PRO A 25 -9.73 -8.81 -6.66
N GLN A 26 -9.68 -8.04 -7.76
CA GLN A 26 -10.54 -8.30 -8.93
C GLN A 26 -10.06 -9.52 -9.71
N THR A 27 -11.02 -10.32 -10.16
CA THR A 27 -10.77 -11.56 -10.89
C THR A 27 -11.51 -11.58 -12.23
N ARG A 28 -11.13 -12.55 -13.07
CA ARG A 28 -11.82 -12.93 -14.31
C ARG A 28 -11.95 -14.45 -14.34
N PRO A 29 -12.82 -15.02 -15.20
CA PRO A 29 -12.99 -16.48 -15.27
C PRO A 29 -11.66 -17.24 -15.36
N GLY A 30 -11.52 -18.28 -14.53
CA GLY A 30 -10.31 -19.10 -14.44
C GLY A 30 -9.14 -18.48 -13.66
N HIS A 31 -9.34 -17.35 -12.96
CA HIS A 31 -8.31 -16.70 -12.14
C HIS A 31 -8.82 -16.52 -10.70
N ARG A 32 -7.89 -16.53 -9.73
CA ARG A 32 -8.15 -16.20 -8.32
C ARG A 32 -7.70 -14.78 -8.00
N ALA A 33 -8.25 -14.21 -6.93
CA ALA A 33 -7.71 -12.98 -6.35
C ALA A 33 -6.28 -13.25 -5.84
N LEU A 34 -5.43 -12.23 -5.93
CA LEU A 34 -4.10 -12.25 -5.36
C LEU A 34 -4.11 -11.31 -4.15
N ASP A 35 -4.19 -11.90 -2.97
CA ASP A 35 -4.11 -11.22 -1.68
C ASP A 35 -3.06 -11.98 -0.88
N GLU A 36 -1.82 -11.47 -0.89
CA GLU A 36 -0.69 -12.21 -0.32
C GLU A 36 -0.79 -12.37 1.19
N TYR A 37 -1.42 -11.42 1.89
CA TYR A 37 -1.72 -11.56 3.31
C TYR A 37 -2.67 -12.73 3.56
N GLN A 38 -3.66 -12.96 2.70
CA GLN A 38 -4.50 -14.14 2.79
C GLN A 38 -3.73 -15.42 2.45
N LEU A 39 -2.88 -15.39 1.41
CA LEU A 39 -2.14 -16.58 0.96
C LEU A 39 -1.09 -17.04 1.98
N MET A 40 -0.49 -16.12 2.73
CA MET A 40 0.51 -16.39 3.76
C MET A 40 -0.10 -16.56 5.16
N GLY A 41 -1.40 -16.29 5.33
CA GLY A 41 -2.06 -16.32 6.64
C GLY A 41 -1.76 -15.10 7.53
N HIS A 42 -1.19 -14.03 6.97
CA HIS A 42 -0.81 -12.84 7.72
C HIS A 42 -1.99 -12.17 8.43
N TYR A 43 -3.20 -12.19 7.85
CA TYR A 43 -4.36 -11.59 8.54
C TYR A 43 -4.69 -12.25 9.88
N ASP A 44 -4.38 -13.55 10.03
CA ASP A 44 -4.65 -14.31 11.24
C ASP A 44 -3.44 -14.33 12.18
N HIS A 45 -2.23 -14.14 11.63
CA HIS A 45 -0.94 -14.29 12.33
C HIS A 45 -0.10 -13.01 12.37
N TRP A 46 -0.71 -11.85 12.10
CA TRP A 46 0.03 -10.59 11.99
C TRP A 46 0.78 -10.21 13.27
N ARG A 47 0.27 -10.58 14.45
CA ARG A 47 0.93 -10.27 15.73
C ARG A 47 2.24 -11.02 15.85
N GLU A 48 2.24 -12.30 15.50
CA GLU A 48 3.40 -13.18 15.48
C GLU A 48 4.39 -12.74 14.39
N ASP A 49 3.91 -12.49 13.17
CA ASP A 49 4.75 -12.09 12.04
C ASP A 49 5.49 -10.77 12.32
N LEU A 50 4.82 -9.79 12.93
CA LEU A 50 5.45 -8.52 13.28
C LEU A 50 6.33 -8.64 14.53
N ALA A 51 6.00 -9.50 15.49
CA ALA A 51 6.87 -9.76 16.64
C ALA A 51 8.22 -10.31 16.19
N LEU A 52 8.24 -11.19 15.18
CA LEU A 52 9.49 -11.72 14.59
C LEU A 52 10.39 -10.61 14.05
N ALA A 53 9.83 -9.55 13.46
CA ALA A 53 10.62 -8.41 13.00
C ALA A 53 11.32 -7.69 14.16
N SER A 54 10.64 -7.53 15.29
CA SER A 54 11.22 -6.97 16.51
C SER A 54 12.27 -7.91 17.12
N GLU A 55 12.03 -9.23 17.14
CA GLU A 55 12.96 -10.23 17.68
C GLU A 55 14.27 -10.30 16.86
N LEU A 56 14.20 -10.06 15.56
CA LEU A 56 15.36 -9.90 14.68
C LEU A 56 16.15 -8.60 14.91
N GLY A 57 15.64 -7.71 15.77
CA GLY A 57 16.27 -6.42 16.09
C GLY A 57 16.07 -5.36 15.00
N LEU A 58 15.04 -5.49 14.16
CA LEU A 58 14.75 -4.51 13.11
C LEU A 58 14.11 -3.25 13.71
N GLY A 59 14.59 -2.08 13.30
CA GLY A 59 14.01 -0.80 13.68
C GLY A 59 12.81 -0.39 12.83
N ALA A 60 12.66 -1.01 11.65
CA ALA A 60 11.57 -0.73 10.73
C ALA A 60 11.15 -1.95 9.91
N ILE A 61 9.92 -1.90 9.40
CA ILE A 61 9.38 -2.89 8.49
C ILE A 61 8.56 -2.22 7.39
N ARG A 62 8.73 -2.67 6.15
CA ARG A 62 7.85 -2.32 5.03
C ARG A 62 6.63 -3.22 5.08
N TRP A 63 5.46 -2.60 5.16
CA TRP A 63 4.19 -3.27 5.38
C TRP A 63 3.09 -2.42 4.75
N GLY A 64 2.04 -3.02 4.20
CA GLY A 64 1.02 -2.25 3.49
C GLY A 64 -0.40 -2.55 3.88
N VAL A 65 -1.25 -1.65 3.38
CA VAL A 65 -2.62 -1.54 3.80
C VAL A 65 -3.52 -1.97 2.64
N PRO A 66 -4.36 -3.00 2.82
CA PRO A 66 -5.25 -3.47 1.76
C PRO A 66 -6.36 -2.45 1.50
N TRP A 67 -6.12 -1.47 0.63
CA TRP A 67 -7.04 -0.36 0.34
C TRP A 67 -8.47 -0.84 0.03
N TYR A 68 -8.61 -1.92 -0.74
CA TYR A 68 -9.93 -2.49 -1.07
C TYR A 68 -10.72 -3.04 0.14
N ARG A 69 -10.04 -3.40 1.24
CA ARG A 69 -10.68 -3.82 2.50
C ARG A 69 -10.96 -2.64 3.41
N VAL A 70 -10.02 -1.70 3.45
CA VAL A 70 -10.09 -0.50 4.28
C VAL A 70 -11.16 0.45 3.78
N GLU A 71 -11.35 0.57 2.46
CA GLU A 71 -12.38 1.41 1.86
C GLU A 71 -13.28 0.56 0.94
N PRO A 72 -14.16 -0.29 1.49
CA PRO A 72 -15.01 -1.18 0.70
C PRO A 72 -16.08 -0.42 -0.10
N ILE A 73 -16.44 0.79 0.34
CA ILE A 73 -17.34 1.73 -0.33
C ILE A 73 -16.64 3.08 -0.34
N GLU A 74 -16.70 3.81 -1.45
CA GLU A 74 -16.09 5.14 -1.61
C GLU A 74 -16.45 6.06 -0.42
N GLY A 75 -15.43 6.58 0.25
CA GLY A 75 -15.50 7.46 1.40
C GLY A 75 -15.90 6.79 2.73
N GLN A 76 -16.17 5.48 2.75
CA GLN A 76 -16.53 4.75 3.97
C GLN A 76 -15.41 3.81 4.37
N PHE A 77 -14.69 4.18 5.42
CA PHE A 77 -13.51 3.46 5.86
C PHE A 77 -13.78 2.51 7.05
N ASP A 78 -13.22 1.31 6.97
CA ASP A 78 -13.11 0.36 8.06
C ASP A 78 -11.65 0.22 8.50
N TRP A 79 -11.29 0.98 9.53
CA TRP A 79 -9.93 1.03 10.06
C TRP A 79 -9.63 -0.01 11.15
N ARG A 80 -10.63 -0.80 11.59
CA ARG A 80 -10.53 -1.60 12.83
C ARG A 80 -9.29 -2.48 12.89
N TRP A 81 -9.04 -3.24 11.81
CA TRP A 81 -7.87 -4.10 11.74
C TRP A 81 -6.57 -3.29 11.66
N THR A 82 -6.51 -2.29 10.76
CA THR A 82 -5.33 -1.44 10.58
C THR A 82 -4.96 -0.67 11.85
N ASP A 83 -5.95 -0.24 12.64
CA ASP A 83 -5.75 0.40 13.94
C ASP A 83 -5.03 -0.53 14.92
N GLU A 84 -5.49 -1.77 15.03
CA GLU A 84 -4.84 -2.76 15.90
C GLU A 84 -3.41 -3.07 15.45
N VAL A 85 -3.19 -3.25 14.14
CA VAL A 85 -1.87 -3.57 13.61
C VAL A 85 -0.87 -2.44 13.81
N ILE A 86 -1.22 -1.21 13.43
CA ILE A 86 -0.32 -0.06 13.55
C ILE A 86 -0.04 0.28 15.02
N ALA A 87 -1.05 0.21 15.88
CA ALA A 87 -0.85 0.45 17.31
C ALA A 87 0.13 -0.57 17.90
N TYR A 88 -0.06 -1.87 17.65
CA TYR A 88 0.86 -2.91 18.13
C TYR A 88 2.28 -2.73 17.59
N LEU A 89 2.42 -2.49 16.28
CA LEU A 89 3.71 -2.36 15.63
C LEU A 89 4.53 -1.18 16.20
N VAL A 90 3.90 -0.01 16.35
CA VAL A 90 4.59 1.22 16.75
C VAL A 90 4.69 1.36 18.27
N GLN A 91 3.62 1.05 19.00
CA GLN A 91 3.53 1.31 20.43
C GLN A 91 4.08 0.16 21.25
N ASP A 92 3.79 -1.09 20.87
CA ASP A 92 4.19 -2.27 21.63
C ASP A 92 5.56 -2.77 21.19
N LEU A 93 5.79 -2.91 19.88
CA LEU A 93 7.06 -3.44 19.34
C LEU A 93 8.13 -2.36 19.10
N ARG A 94 7.77 -1.08 19.08
CA ARG A 94 8.67 0.04 18.75
C ARG A 94 9.32 -0.08 17.37
N VAL A 95 8.70 -0.81 16.45
CA VAL A 95 9.13 -0.94 15.06
C VAL A 95 8.38 0.10 14.23
N GLN A 96 9.11 0.84 13.40
CA GLN A 96 8.52 1.89 12.58
C GLN A 96 8.05 1.33 11.22
N PRO A 97 6.78 1.53 10.82
CA PRO A 97 6.31 1.09 9.51
C PRO A 97 6.77 2.02 8.39
N ILE A 98 7.21 1.43 7.29
CA ILE A 98 7.25 2.06 5.97
C ILE A 98 5.98 1.60 5.25
N VAL A 99 4.95 2.45 5.25
CA VAL A 99 3.61 2.03 4.82
C VAL A 99 3.51 2.03 3.30
N ASP A 100 3.26 0.86 2.72
CA ASP A 100 2.82 0.75 1.34
C ASP A 100 1.33 1.13 1.26
N LEU A 101 1.06 2.34 0.77
CA LEU A 101 -0.31 2.81 0.57
C LEU A 101 -0.96 2.04 -0.58
N ILE A 102 -0.19 1.77 -1.64
CA ILE A 102 -0.64 1.01 -2.81
C ILE A 102 0.42 -0.01 -3.19
N HIS A 103 0.15 -1.28 -2.85
CA HIS A 103 0.88 -2.44 -3.36
C HIS A 103 0.03 -3.21 -4.37
N TYR A 104 -0.20 -2.55 -5.51
CA TYR A 104 -1.13 -2.99 -6.56
C TYR A 104 -2.61 -3.03 -6.13
N GLY A 105 -3.45 -3.36 -7.11
CA GLY A 105 -4.91 -3.36 -7.07
C GLY A 105 -5.58 -2.08 -6.59
N CYS A 106 -6.91 -2.13 -6.59
CA CYS A 106 -7.79 -1.02 -6.25
C CYS A 106 -9.04 -1.53 -5.53
N PRO A 107 -9.80 -0.69 -4.83
CA PRO A 107 -11.12 -1.03 -4.33
C PRO A 107 -12.10 -1.43 -5.43
N PHE A 108 -13.08 -2.26 -5.08
CA PHE A 108 -14.10 -2.72 -6.04
C PHE A 108 -15.00 -1.60 -6.58
N TRP A 109 -15.19 -0.53 -5.80
CA TRP A 109 -15.99 0.62 -6.22
C TRP A 109 -15.29 1.47 -7.28
N LEU A 110 -13.96 1.45 -7.35
CA LEU A 110 -13.18 2.22 -8.32
C LEU A 110 -13.17 1.53 -9.68
N ARG A 111 -14.17 1.83 -10.51
CA ARG A 111 -14.33 1.25 -11.84
C ARG A 111 -13.12 1.52 -12.73
N ARG A 112 -12.66 0.48 -13.44
CA ARG A 112 -11.48 0.51 -14.33
C ARG A 112 -10.16 0.72 -13.59
N GLU A 113 -10.17 0.62 -12.26
CA GLU A 113 -8.98 0.54 -11.41
C GLU A 113 -7.94 1.62 -11.79
N PHE A 114 -6.67 1.25 -11.99
CA PHE A 114 -5.61 2.18 -12.38
C PHE A 114 -5.80 2.87 -13.73
N ALA A 115 -6.73 2.44 -14.59
CA ALA A 115 -7.03 3.16 -15.83
C ALA A 115 -8.15 4.20 -15.67
N SER A 116 -8.79 4.26 -14.49
CA SER A 116 -9.83 5.24 -14.18
C SER A 116 -9.30 6.67 -14.31
N ALA A 117 -10.17 7.59 -14.73
CA ALA A 117 -9.86 9.01 -14.65
C ALA A 117 -9.90 9.53 -13.20
N ASP A 118 -10.64 8.83 -12.33
CA ASP A 118 -10.87 9.20 -10.94
C ASP A 118 -9.78 8.63 -10.01
N TYR A 119 -8.98 7.67 -10.49
CA TYR A 119 -7.92 7.02 -9.70
C TYR A 119 -7.00 8.03 -9.00
N PRO A 120 -6.47 9.09 -9.66
CA PRO A 120 -5.55 10.01 -9.01
C PRO A 120 -6.14 10.77 -7.81
N GLU A 121 -7.42 11.14 -7.87
CA GLU A 121 -8.07 11.85 -6.76
C GLU A 121 -8.52 10.86 -5.68
N ALA A 122 -9.03 9.68 -6.08
CA ALA A 122 -9.42 8.60 -5.17
C ALA A 122 -8.25 8.14 -4.28
N VAL A 123 -7.10 7.85 -4.89
CA VAL A 123 -5.92 7.39 -4.15
C VAL A 123 -5.37 8.48 -3.22
N ALA A 124 -5.48 9.74 -3.61
CA ALA A 124 -5.04 10.87 -2.79
C ALA A 124 -5.98 11.10 -1.60
N ALA A 125 -7.29 10.95 -1.79
CA ALA A 125 -8.27 11.03 -0.70
C ALA A 125 -8.05 9.92 0.34
N TYR A 126 -7.84 8.68 -0.12
CA TYR A 126 -7.48 7.57 0.75
C TYR A 126 -6.16 7.82 1.50
N ALA A 127 -5.11 8.23 0.79
CA ALA A 127 -3.81 8.51 1.39
C ALA A 127 -3.88 9.64 2.43
N GLY A 128 -4.66 10.70 2.15
CA GLY A 128 -4.89 11.79 3.10
C GLY A 128 -5.67 11.32 4.34
N ALA A 129 -6.71 10.51 4.16
CA ALA A 129 -7.47 9.93 5.27
C ALA A 129 -6.59 9.02 6.15
N PHE A 130 -5.73 8.20 5.53
CA PHE A 130 -4.76 7.36 6.23
C PHE A 130 -3.75 8.22 7.02
N ALA A 131 -3.13 9.21 6.36
CA ALA A 131 -2.12 10.05 6.97
C ALA A 131 -2.67 10.89 8.13
N GLU A 132 -3.86 11.47 7.99
CA GLU A 132 -4.51 12.20 9.08
C GLU A 132 -4.77 11.29 10.28
N ARG A 133 -5.28 10.08 10.03
CA ARG A 133 -5.60 9.10 11.07
C ARG A 133 -4.37 8.63 11.84
N TYR A 134 -3.25 8.40 11.15
CA TYR A 134 -2.04 7.80 11.72
C TYR A 134 -0.86 8.78 11.82
N ARG A 135 -1.13 10.10 11.78
CA ARG A 135 -0.13 11.17 11.75
C ARG A 135 0.94 11.10 12.85
N ASP A 136 0.55 10.60 14.02
CA ASP A 136 1.43 10.49 15.20
C ASP A 136 2.18 9.15 15.26
N LEU A 137 1.87 8.20 14.39
CA LEU A 137 2.40 6.83 14.40
C LEU A 137 3.18 6.47 13.13
N VAL A 138 2.84 7.07 11.98
CA VAL A 138 3.42 6.73 10.67
C VAL A 138 4.06 7.95 10.04
N HIS A 139 5.31 7.78 9.59
CA HIS A 139 6.12 8.86 9.02
C HIS A 139 6.76 8.51 7.67
N TRP A 140 6.74 7.24 7.25
CA TRP A 140 7.32 6.78 6.00
C TRP A 140 6.28 6.06 5.16
N TYR A 141 6.26 6.40 3.87
CA TYR A 141 5.24 5.98 2.94
C TYR A 141 5.85 5.57 1.60
N THR A 142 5.29 4.54 1.00
CA THR A 142 5.42 4.23 -0.42
C THR A 142 4.08 4.60 -1.08
N PRO A 143 4.01 5.72 -1.83
CA PRO A 143 2.77 6.13 -2.50
C PRO A 143 2.21 5.07 -3.45
N LEU A 144 3.10 4.39 -4.19
CA LEU A 144 2.76 3.26 -5.05
C LEU A 144 4.00 2.41 -5.33
N ASN A 145 3.87 1.11 -5.12
CA ASN A 145 4.89 0.14 -5.47
C ASN A 145 4.99 -0.03 -7.00
N GLU A 146 6.23 -0.06 -7.50
CA GLU A 146 6.61 -0.38 -8.89
C GLU A 146 5.63 0.15 -9.98
N PRO A 147 5.59 1.47 -10.22
CA PRO A 147 4.69 2.08 -11.22
C PRO A 147 4.79 1.46 -12.62
N ILE A 148 6.01 1.06 -13.00
CA ILE A 148 6.27 0.41 -14.28
C ILE A 148 5.63 -0.98 -14.33
N VAL A 149 5.74 -1.78 -13.28
CA VAL A 149 5.12 -3.11 -13.22
C VAL A 149 3.61 -2.99 -13.26
N THR A 150 3.04 -2.04 -12.51
CA THR A 150 1.60 -1.72 -12.57
C THR A 150 1.15 -1.42 -14.01
N ALA A 151 1.84 -0.51 -14.71
CA ALA A 151 1.48 -0.18 -16.10
C ALA A 151 1.69 -1.35 -17.07
N LEU A 152 2.73 -2.16 -16.88
CA LEU A 152 3.00 -3.32 -17.71
C LEU A 152 1.92 -4.40 -17.53
N PHE A 153 1.54 -4.71 -16.29
CA PHE A 153 0.67 -5.84 -15.99
C PHE A 153 -0.80 -5.49 -16.18
N CYS A 154 -1.21 -4.28 -15.80
CA CYS A 154 -2.58 -3.80 -15.94
C CYS A 154 -2.87 -3.25 -17.36
N GLY A 155 -1.86 -2.63 -17.98
CA GLY A 155 -2.00 -1.85 -19.22
C GLY A 155 -1.46 -2.51 -20.48
N LYS A 156 -0.26 -3.12 -20.41
CA LYS A 156 0.42 -3.68 -21.59
C LYS A 156 0.07 -5.14 -21.86
N ARG A 157 0.14 -5.97 -20.81
CA ARG A 157 0.03 -7.44 -20.88
C ARG A 157 -1.36 -7.95 -20.52
N GLY A 158 -2.13 -7.18 -19.75
CA GLY A 158 -3.47 -7.56 -19.29
C GLY A 158 -3.47 -8.78 -18.37
N LEU A 159 -2.47 -8.87 -17.48
CA LEU A 159 -2.36 -9.88 -16.44
C LEU A 159 -3.20 -9.52 -15.21
N TRP A 160 -3.28 -8.22 -14.90
CA TRP A 160 -4.05 -7.66 -13.79
C TRP A 160 -5.17 -6.74 -14.31
N PRO A 161 -6.24 -6.52 -13.52
CA PRO A 161 -7.29 -5.56 -13.85
C PRO A 161 -6.69 -4.17 -14.12
N PRO A 162 -7.23 -3.38 -15.06
CA PRO A 162 -8.44 -3.60 -15.86
C PRO A 162 -8.24 -4.51 -17.09
N TYR A 163 -7.13 -5.25 -17.16
CA TYR A 163 -6.80 -6.19 -18.25
C TYR A 163 -6.67 -5.53 -19.63
N LEU A 164 -6.23 -4.27 -19.67
CA LEU A 164 -5.91 -3.60 -20.94
C LEU A 164 -4.69 -4.24 -21.60
N ARG A 165 -4.52 -3.99 -22.90
CA ARG A 165 -3.44 -4.57 -23.70
C ARG A 165 -2.82 -3.54 -24.63
N GLY A 166 -1.55 -3.77 -24.96
CA GLY A 166 -0.79 -2.97 -25.91
C GLY A 166 -0.34 -1.61 -25.36
N ASP A 167 0.33 -0.84 -26.21
CA ASP A 167 0.96 0.42 -25.77
C ASP A 167 -0.05 1.49 -25.38
N ALA A 168 -1.23 1.52 -26.01
CA ALA A 168 -2.30 2.41 -25.61
C ALA A 168 -2.79 2.13 -24.17
N GLY A 169 -2.93 0.85 -23.80
CA GLY A 169 -3.28 0.46 -22.44
C GLY A 169 -2.18 0.77 -21.43
N TYR A 170 -0.91 0.53 -21.81
CA TYR A 170 0.26 0.91 -21.01
C TYR A 170 0.28 2.41 -20.70
N VAL A 171 0.17 3.25 -21.73
CA VAL A 171 0.20 4.72 -21.58
C VAL A 171 -1.00 5.18 -20.74
N ARG A 172 -2.18 4.62 -20.97
CA ARG A 172 -3.38 4.96 -20.19
C ARG A 172 -3.17 4.71 -18.69
N VAL A 173 -2.66 3.53 -18.31
CA VAL A 173 -2.41 3.20 -16.90
C VAL A 173 -1.26 4.04 -16.34
N MET A 174 -0.14 4.13 -17.05
CA MET A 174 1.04 4.88 -16.61
C MET A 174 0.70 6.34 -16.28
N LEU A 175 -0.08 7.02 -17.13
CA LEU A 175 -0.46 8.41 -16.89
C LEU A 175 -1.29 8.59 -15.62
N GLN A 176 -2.21 7.68 -15.32
CA GLN A 176 -3.04 7.77 -14.11
C GLN A 176 -2.24 7.41 -12.87
N VAL A 177 -1.40 6.38 -12.95
CA VAL A 177 -0.50 5.97 -11.86
C VAL A 177 0.45 7.12 -11.49
N VAL A 178 1.10 7.75 -12.46
CA VAL A 178 2.00 8.89 -12.20
C VAL A 178 1.24 10.07 -11.59
N ARG A 179 0.06 10.39 -12.10
CA ARG A 179 -0.80 11.44 -11.51
C ARG A 179 -1.20 11.10 -10.08
N GLY A 180 -1.57 9.85 -9.83
CA GLY A 180 -1.91 9.35 -8.50
C GLY A 180 -0.74 9.51 -7.54
N VAL A 181 0.46 9.06 -7.90
CA VAL A 181 1.67 9.26 -7.07
C VAL A 181 1.91 10.74 -6.74
N ILE A 182 1.79 11.64 -7.73
CA ILE A 182 1.95 13.08 -7.49
C ILE A 182 0.91 13.60 -6.49
N ARG A 183 -0.36 13.18 -6.63
CA ARG A 183 -1.46 13.62 -5.77
C ARG A 183 -1.38 13.03 -4.37
N THR A 184 -1.03 11.76 -4.26
CA THR A 184 -0.71 11.09 -2.98
C THR A 184 0.41 11.84 -2.26
N CYS A 185 1.53 12.11 -2.93
CA CYS A 185 2.63 12.89 -2.33
C CYS A 185 2.21 14.31 -1.90
N ALA A 186 1.20 14.91 -2.52
CA ALA A 186 0.66 16.20 -2.10
C ALA A 186 -0.27 16.08 -0.88
N ALA A 187 -1.05 14.99 -0.80
CA ALA A 187 -1.97 14.70 0.30
C ALA A 187 -1.26 14.26 1.59
N LEU A 188 -0.03 13.73 1.49
CA LEU A 188 0.80 13.33 2.63
C LEU A 188 1.58 14.49 3.29
N ARG A 189 1.43 15.73 2.80
CA ARG A 189 2.19 16.90 3.28
C ARG A 189 1.50 17.62 4.42
#